data_AF-A0A0N5D3V6-F1
#
_entry.id   AF-A0A0N5D3V6-F1
#
_cell.length_a   1.000
_cell.length_b   1.000
_cell.length_c   1.000
_cell.angle_alpha   90.00
_cell.angle_beta   90.00
_cell.angle_gamma   90.00
#
_symmetry.space_group_name_H-M   'P 1'
#
loop_
_entity.id
_entity.type
_entity.pdbx_description
1 polymer ?
#
loop_
_entity_poly.entity_id
_entity_poly.type
_entity_poly.pdbx_seq_one_letter_code
_entity_poly.pdbx_strand_id
1 'polypeptide(L)'
;MKSTRSPAEKCEEVKKEENEEVQEALATTSDEKVNRLYHSIPKSSKNERAREIRLNKAKRERQKFRAKLRKKLGEAAVPKEKPRTIESTREYDMTMVEEDDEEIYHDERNDEMSAYFGGDAEPKILITTSPFAKVNSFKFCYELQKCIPNAHIFTRKGIPLKKVVNQAKSEQYTDLVVIHEDRKMPNGVVLCHLPDGPTAFFKINSLKFTKDLKKKGESTTHYPELVLNNFNTRLGHTVARMFACLFPQKPMYTGRRVVTFHNQRDYIFFRHHRYEFKNKGEKAALLELGPRFTLRLKWLQKGTFDTRHGNYEWVLKRHEMETSRRRFFL
;
A
#
# COMPACT_ATOMS: atom_id res chain seq x y z
N MET A 1 51.64 14.13 9.81
CA MET A 1 50.39 13.90 9.06
C MET A 1 49.67 12.69 9.66
N LYS A 2 48.70 12.90 10.57
CA LYS A 2 47.86 11.80 11.07
C LYS A 2 46.69 11.66 10.10
N SER A 3 46.71 10.60 9.30
CA SER A 3 45.61 10.22 8.41
C SER A 3 44.32 10.09 9.23
N THR A 4 43.39 11.03 9.06
CA THR A 4 42.05 10.95 9.64
C THR A 4 41.26 9.95 8.81
N ARG A 5 41.24 8.69 9.29
CA ARG A 5 40.45 7.60 8.70
C ARG A 5 39.00 8.02 8.50
N SER A 6 38.43 7.62 7.37
CA SER A 6 37.07 8.00 6.99
C SER A 6 36.05 7.40 7.97
N PRO A 7 34.86 8.02 8.13
CA PRO A 7 33.80 7.47 8.98
C PRO A 7 33.35 6.05 8.58
N ALA A 8 33.50 5.70 7.29
CA ALA A 8 33.18 4.38 6.75
C ALA A 8 34.16 3.30 7.22
N GLU A 9 35.47 3.59 7.24
CA GLU A 9 36.52 2.67 7.70
C GLU A 9 36.35 2.33 9.19
N LYS A 10 36.02 3.34 10.02
CA LYS A 10 35.72 3.13 11.45
C LYS A 10 34.48 2.27 11.67
N CYS A 11 33.46 2.38 10.82
CA CYS A 11 32.27 1.53 10.91
C CYS A 11 32.55 0.07 10.55
N GLU A 12 33.49 -0.20 9.65
CA GLU A 12 33.87 -1.57 9.28
C GLU A 12 34.74 -2.25 10.34
N GLU A 13 35.68 -1.52 10.95
CA GLU A 13 36.50 -2.03 12.06
C GLU A 13 35.61 -2.46 13.25
N VAL A 14 34.65 -1.61 13.65
CA VAL A 14 33.70 -1.93 14.74
C VAL A 14 32.84 -3.15 14.41
N LYS A 15 32.49 -3.38 13.14
CA LYS A 15 31.74 -4.58 12.71
C LYS A 15 32.60 -5.85 12.74
N LYS A 16 33.90 -5.75 12.48
CA LYS A 16 34.83 -6.88 12.59
C LYS A 16 35.03 -7.27 14.05
N GLU A 17 35.33 -6.30 14.92
CA GLU A 17 35.45 -6.51 16.37
C GLU A 17 34.15 -7.09 16.97
N GLU A 18 32.99 -6.61 16.51
CA GLU A 18 31.69 -7.17 16.92
C GLU A 18 31.55 -8.64 16.55
N ASN A 19 31.95 -9.03 15.34
CA ASN A 19 31.81 -10.41 14.88
C ASN A 19 32.78 -11.34 15.62
N GLU A 20 33.98 -10.89 15.93
CA GLU A 20 34.98 -11.65 16.70
C GLU A 20 34.52 -11.87 18.14
N GLU A 21 34.09 -10.84 18.88
CA GLU A 21 33.63 -10.98 20.27
C GLU A 21 32.36 -11.86 20.37
N VAL A 22 31.49 -11.81 19.34
CA VAL A 22 30.30 -12.68 19.27
C VAL A 22 30.67 -14.13 18.99
N GLN A 23 31.63 -14.39 18.11
CA GLN A 23 32.13 -15.75 17.84
C GLN A 23 32.81 -16.34 19.07
N GLU A 24 33.60 -15.55 19.77
CA GLU A 24 34.28 -15.95 21.01
C GLU A 24 33.27 -16.24 22.14
N ALA A 25 32.24 -15.38 22.31
CA ALA A 25 31.15 -15.61 23.28
C ALA A 25 30.26 -16.82 22.92
N LEU A 26 30.14 -17.16 21.63
CA LEU A 26 29.43 -18.35 21.17
C LEU A 26 30.24 -19.62 21.47
N ALA A 27 31.57 -19.57 21.34
CA ALA A 27 32.49 -20.69 21.58
C ALA A 27 32.73 -20.98 23.07
N THR A 28 32.80 -19.95 23.92
CA THR A 28 33.12 -20.08 25.35
C THR A 28 31.98 -20.63 26.22
N THR A 29 30.73 -20.55 25.77
CA THR A 29 29.60 -21.15 26.49
C THR A 29 29.16 -22.43 25.79
N SER A 30 29.85 -23.50 26.16
CA SER A 30 29.56 -24.88 25.79
C SER A 30 28.16 -25.30 26.27
N ASP A 31 27.33 -25.67 25.30
CA ASP A 31 26.45 -26.85 25.23
C ASP A 31 25.49 -27.27 26.34
N GLU A 32 25.54 -26.80 27.59
CA GLU A 32 24.72 -27.39 28.66
C GLU A 32 23.20 -27.19 28.47
N LYS A 33 22.77 -25.99 28.08
CA LYS A 33 21.34 -25.72 27.82
C LYS A 33 20.83 -26.45 26.58
N VAL A 34 21.67 -26.56 25.55
CA VAL A 34 21.30 -27.26 24.30
C VAL A 34 21.25 -28.77 24.57
N ASN A 35 22.21 -29.33 25.32
CA ASN A 35 22.26 -30.72 25.81
C ASN A 35 21.06 -31.12 26.68
N ARG A 36 20.59 -30.23 27.57
CA ARG A 36 19.36 -30.49 28.36
C ARG A 36 18.10 -30.54 27.47
N LEU A 37 18.03 -29.72 26.43
CA LEU A 37 16.92 -29.69 25.47
C LEU A 37 16.95 -30.85 24.47
N TYR A 38 18.12 -31.41 24.18
CA TYR A 38 18.27 -32.58 23.29
C TYR A 38 17.56 -33.83 23.82
N HIS A 39 17.26 -33.91 25.12
CA HIS A 39 16.59 -35.05 25.77
C HIS A 39 15.05 -34.96 25.75
N SER A 40 14.46 -33.79 25.54
CA SER A 40 13.01 -33.56 25.68
C SER A 40 12.27 -33.27 24.36
N ILE A 41 12.97 -33.29 23.22
CA ILE A 41 12.43 -32.82 21.93
C ILE A 41 12.47 -33.94 20.87
N PRO A 42 11.47 -34.04 19.97
CA PRO A 42 11.49 -34.94 18.81
C PRO A 42 12.66 -34.66 17.86
N LYS A 43 13.30 -35.71 17.32
CA LYS A 43 14.48 -35.59 16.44
C LYS A 43 14.28 -34.63 15.25
N SER A 44 13.08 -34.56 14.69
CA SER A 44 12.72 -33.68 13.56
C SER A 44 12.84 -32.18 13.88
N SER A 45 12.59 -31.77 15.13
CA SER A 45 12.56 -30.36 15.55
C SER A 45 13.84 -29.90 16.26
N LYS A 46 14.77 -30.82 16.54
CA LYS A 46 16.01 -30.54 17.30
C LYS A 46 16.89 -29.53 16.57
N ASN A 47 17.09 -29.69 15.27
CA ASN A 47 17.99 -28.85 14.48
C ASN A 47 17.48 -27.42 14.33
N GLU A 48 16.16 -27.25 14.14
CA GLU A 48 15.53 -25.94 14.00
C GLU A 48 15.59 -25.14 15.31
N ARG A 49 15.21 -25.76 16.44
CA ARG A 49 15.28 -25.11 17.76
C ARG A 49 16.71 -24.84 18.22
N ALA A 50 17.65 -25.76 17.97
CA ALA A 50 19.07 -25.52 18.27
C ALA A 50 19.61 -24.33 17.47
N ARG A 51 19.24 -24.22 16.18
CA ARG A 51 19.58 -23.07 15.34
C ARG A 51 18.98 -21.77 15.87
N GLU A 52 17.71 -21.78 16.26
CA GLU A 52 17.01 -20.61 16.82
C GLU A 52 17.65 -20.13 18.13
N ILE A 53 17.99 -21.04 19.04
CA ILE A 53 18.67 -20.73 20.30
C ILE A 53 20.04 -20.09 20.04
N ARG A 54 20.84 -20.65 19.13
CA ARG A 54 22.13 -20.09 18.72
C ARG A 54 21.98 -18.68 18.15
N LEU A 55 21.00 -18.47 17.25
CA LEU A 55 20.68 -17.17 16.68
C LEU A 55 20.27 -16.14 17.74
N ASN A 56 19.40 -16.53 18.67
CA ASN A 56 18.94 -15.68 19.76
C ASN A 56 20.07 -15.32 20.73
N LYS A 57 21.00 -16.25 21.01
CA LYS A 57 22.19 -16.00 21.82
C LYS A 57 23.13 -15.03 21.11
N ALA A 58 23.47 -15.28 19.85
CA ALA A 58 24.30 -14.38 19.04
C ALA A 58 23.72 -12.95 18.99
N LYS A 59 22.40 -12.83 18.83
CA LYS A 59 21.69 -11.55 18.85
C LYS A 59 21.83 -10.82 20.19
N ARG A 60 21.74 -11.53 21.32
CA ARG A 60 21.89 -10.95 22.66
C ARG A 60 23.32 -10.46 22.91
N GLU A 61 24.33 -11.23 22.51
CA GLU A 61 25.73 -10.83 22.68
C GLU A 61 26.08 -9.61 21.81
N ARG A 62 25.59 -9.56 20.55
CA ARG A 62 25.67 -8.36 19.70
C ARG A 62 25.07 -7.13 20.37
N GLN A 63 23.88 -7.28 20.97
CA GLN A 63 23.22 -6.18 21.68
C GLN A 63 24.03 -5.71 22.91
N LYS A 64 24.60 -6.64 23.68
CA LYS A 64 25.45 -6.32 24.83
C LYS A 64 26.73 -5.60 24.41
N PHE A 65 27.43 -6.11 23.39
CA PHE A 65 28.64 -5.50 22.85
C PHE A 65 28.37 -4.05 22.39
N ARG A 66 27.33 -3.87 21.58
CA ARG A 66 26.91 -2.53 21.12
C ARG A 66 26.47 -1.61 22.25
N ALA A 67 25.83 -2.14 23.29
CA ALA A 67 25.50 -1.36 24.48
C ALA A 67 26.76 -0.91 25.24
N LYS A 68 27.80 -1.76 25.34
CA LYS A 68 29.10 -1.38 25.90
C LYS A 68 29.77 -0.30 25.04
N LEU A 69 29.78 -0.43 23.71
CA LEU A 69 30.32 0.58 22.81
C LEU A 69 29.57 1.91 22.89
N ARG A 70 28.23 1.90 22.93
CA ARG A 70 27.43 3.14 23.10
C ARG A 70 27.75 3.88 24.40
N LYS A 71 28.00 3.14 25.49
CA LYS A 71 28.45 3.72 26.77
C LYS A 71 29.85 4.35 26.67
N LYS A 72 30.76 3.77 25.86
CA LYS A 72 32.14 4.25 25.72
C LYS A 72 32.30 5.41 24.73
N LEU A 73 31.64 5.35 23.58
CA LEU A 73 31.88 6.23 22.42
C LEU A 73 30.68 7.14 22.08
N GLY A 74 29.57 7.03 22.83
CA GLY A 74 28.35 7.80 22.59
C GLY A 74 27.44 7.21 21.49
N GLU A 75 26.21 7.72 21.39
CA GLU A 75 25.19 7.17 20.48
C GLU A 75 25.52 7.34 18.99
N ALA A 76 26.28 8.37 18.62
CA ALA A 76 26.67 8.65 17.24
C ALA A 76 27.69 7.66 16.66
N ALA A 77 28.51 7.03 17.52
CA ALA A 77 29.57 6.11 17.09
C ALA A 77 29.05 4.70 16.76
N VAL A 78 27.87 4.31 17.25
CA VAL A 78 27.24 3.02 16.94
C VAL A 78 25.82 3.24 16.41
N PRO A 79 25.68 3.47 15.09
CA PRO A 79 24.37 3.59 14.46
C PRO A 79 23.46 2.42 14.82
N LYS A 80 22.19 2.69 15.09
CA LYS A 80 21.18 1.64 15.28
C LYS A 80 21.10 0.79 14.00
N GLU A 81 21.21 -0.52 14.17
CA GLU A 81 21.07 -1.47 13.05
C GLU A 81 19.65 -1.33 12.48
N LYS A 82 19.56 -0.88 11.23
CA LYS A 82 18.28 -0.85 10.53
C LYS A 82 17.88 -2.30 10.24
N PRO A 83 16.71 -2.78 10.70
CA PRO A 83 16.28 -4.13 10.41
C PRO A 83 16.11 -4.31 8.90
N ARG A 84 16.60 -5.44 8.36
CA ARG A 84 16.37 -5.81 6.96
C ARG A 84 14.90 -6.23 6.82
N THR A 85 14.04 -5.30 6.47
CA THR A 85 12.63 -5.58 6.16
C THR A 85 12.50 -6.07 4.72
N ILE A 86 11.34 -6.63 4.39
CA ILE A 86 11.02 -7.02 3.00
C ILE A 86 11.05 -5.80 2.08
N GLU A 87 10.63 -4.63 2.59
CA GLU A 87 10.66 -3.36 1.85
C GLU A 87 12.09 -2.85 1.66
N SER A 88 12.95 -2.93 2.69
CA SER A 88 14.36 -2.52 2.55
C SER A 88 15.18 -3.46 1.66
N THR A 89 14.68 -4.65 1.40
CA THR A 89 15.33 -5.68 0.56
C THR A 89 14.51 -5.89 -0.72
N ARG A 90 13.70 -4.90 -1.13
CA ARG A 90 12.96 -4.91 -2.40
C ARG A 90 13.96 -5.10 -3.54
N GLU A 91 13.57 -5.93 -4.50
CA GLU A 91 14.35 -6.06 -5.74
C GLU A 91 14.28 -4.74 -6.50
N TYR A 92 15.42 -4.27 -6.99
CA TYR A 92 15.47 -3.06 -7.79
C TYR A 92 14.59 -3.23 -9.03
N ASP A 93 13.71 -2.26 -9.25
CA ASP A 93 12.82 -2.20 -10.40
C ASP A 93 13.21 -0.95 -11.21
N MET A 94 13.43 -1.12 -12.50
CA MET A 94 13.83 -0.03 -13.40
C MET A 94 12.71 0.99 -13.60
N THR A 95 11.46 0.64 -13.28
CA THR A 95 10.29 1.51 -13.43
C THR A 95 10.01 2.37 -12.20
N MET A 96 10.90 2.35 -11.20
CA MET A 96 10.81 3.23 -10.03
C MET A 96 11.05 4.67 -10.47
N VAL A 97 10.13 5.55 -10.10
CA VAL A 97 10.17 6.97 -10.44
C VAL A 97 11.09 7.69 -9.46
N GLU A 98 11.99 8.51 -9.99
CA GLU A 98 12.81 9.43 -9.20
C GLU A 98 12.07 10.78 -9.07
N GLU A 99 12.34 11.53 -8.00
CA GLU A 99 11.56 12.75 -7.67
C GLU A 99 11.66 13.84 -8.76
N ASP A 100 12.75 13.89 -9.53
CA ASP A 100 13.03 14.92 -10.55
C ASP A 100 13.05 14.35 -11.98
N ASP A 101 12.29 13.28 -12.25
CA ASP A 101 12.23 12.67 -13.59
C ASP A 101 11.36 13.49 -14.56
N GLU A 102 12.01 14.27 -15.43
CA GLU A 102 11.36 15.12 -16.44
C GLU A 102 10.46 14.34 -17.42
N GLU A 103 10.78 13.08 -17.74
CA GLU A 103 9.96 12.24 -18.64
C GLU A 103 8.60 11.98 -18.00
N ILE A 104 8.58 11.60 -16.72
CA ILE A 104 7.36 11.30 -15.98
C ILE A 104 6.50 12.55 -15.82
N TYR A 105 7.10 13.71 -15.52
CA TYR A 105 6.34 14.96 -15.45
C TYR A 105 5.74 15.35 -16.81
N HIS A 106 6.46 15.12 -17.90
CA HIS A 106 5.94 15.37 -19.24
C HIS A 106 4.77 14.44 -19.56
N ASP A 107 4.88 13.16 -19.23
CA ASP A 107 3.80 12.19 -19.43
C ASP A 107 2.57 12.52 -18.59
N GLU A 108 2.74 12.82 -17.31
CA GLU A 108 1.66 13.16 -16.39
C GLU A 108 0.93 14.46 -16.76
N ARG A 109 1.59 15.39 -17.46
CA ARG A 109 0.95 16.61 -17.96
C ARG A 109 0.14 16.39 -19.23
N ASN A 110 0.46 15.35 -19.99
CA ASN A 110 -0.15 15.07 -21.29
C ASN A 110 -1.03 13.82 -21.29
N ASP A 111 -1.24 13.20 -20.12
CA ASP A 111 -2.07 12.01 -19.98
C ASP A 111 -3.57 12.33 -20.09
N GLU A 112 -4.40 11.29 -20.14
CA GLU A 112 -5.85 11.40 -20.26
C GLU A 112 -6.52 11.99 -19.01
N MET A 113 -5.79 12.09 -17.89
CA MET A 113 -6.26 12.65 -16.62
C MET A 113 -5.81 14.12 -16.43
N SER A 114 -4.98 14.65 -17.31
CA SER A 114 -4.38 15.99 -17.22
C SER A 114 -5.43 17.10 -17.04
N ALA A 115 -6.56 17.04 -17.74
CA ALA A 115 -7.66 18.00 -17.60
C ALA A 115 -8.23 18.07 -16.18
N TYR A 116 -8.27 16.94 -15.48
CA TYR A 116 -8.66 16.89 -14.07
C TYR A 116 -7.63 17.60 -13.18
N PHE A 117 -6.34 17.34 -13.41
CA PHE A 117 -5.26 17.95 -12.63
C PHE A 117 -5.01 19.42 -12.97
N GLY A 118 -5.38 19.87 -14.17
CA GLY A 118 -5.42 21.28 -14.58
C GLY A 118 -6.55 22.06 -13.91
N GLY A 119 -7.54 21.38 -13.31
CA GLY A 119 -8.69 22.00 -12.65
C GLY A 119 -9.86 22.33 -13.59
N ASP A 120 -9.82 21.83 -14.82
CA ASP A 120 -10.86 22.09 -15.84
C ASP A 120 -12.12 21.25 -15.61
N ALA A 121 -12.00 20.09 -14.95
CA ALA A 121 -13.10 19.17 -14.69
C ALA A 121 -13.25 18.88 -13.19
N GLU A 122 -14.44 19.15 -12.65
CA GLU A 122 -14.78 18.71 -11.29
C GLU A 122 -15.17 17.23 -11.30
N PRO A 123 -14.76 16.45 -10.27
CA PRO A 123 -14.98 15.02 -10.28
C PRO A 123 -16.47 14.72 -10.11
N LYS A 124 -17.00 13.95 -11.06
CA LYS A 124 -18.38 13.48 -11.08
C LYS A 124 -18.37 11.98 -11.31
N ILE A 125 -18.69 11.23 -10.26
CA ILE A 125 -18.45 9.79 -10.22
C ILE A 125 -19.77 9.02 -10.37
N LEU A 126 -19.80 8.06 -11.29
CA LEU A 126 -20.88 7.11 -11.41
C LEU A 126 -20.48 5.78 -10.76
N ILE A 127 -21.17 5.38 -9.70
CA ILE A 127 -21.03 4.07 -9.07
C ILE A 127 -22.12 3.14 -9.60
N THR A 128 -21.74 2.00 -10.12
CA THR A 128 -22.67 0.98 -10.59
C THR A 128 -22.22 -0.42 -10.17
N THR A 129 -23.06 -1.42 -10.43
CA THR A 129 -22.84 -2.80 -10.01
C THR A 129 -22.89 -3.76 -11.20
N SER A 130 -22.43 -4.99 -10.99
CA SER A 130 -22.71 -6.10 -11.89
C SER A 130 -24.23 -6.33 -12.02
N PRO A 131 -24.71 -6.85 -13.16
CA PRO A 131 -26.12 -7.20 -13.32
C PRO A 131 -26.65 -8.05 -12.16
N PHE A 132 -27.88 -7.78 -11.73
CA PHE A 132 -28.57 -8.52 -10.66
C PHE A 132 -27.82 -8.61 -9.32
N ALA A 133 -26.99 -7.61 -8.99
CA ALA A 133 -26.31 -7.51 -7.72
C ALA A 133 -27.24 -7.64 -6.51
N LYS A 134 -26.72 -8.18 -5.41
CA LYS A 134 -27.42 -8.43 -4.16
C LYS A 134 -27.13 -7.35 -3.14
N VAL A 135 -27.80 -7.48 -2.01
CA VAL A 135 -27.84 -6.47 -0.94
C VAL A 135 -26.44 -6.05 -0.48
N ASN A 136 -25.49 -6.97 -0.36
CA ASN A 136 -24.14 -6.63 0.13
C ASN A 136 -23.34 -5.77 -0.85
N SER A 137 -23.53 -5.94 -2.15
CA SER A 137 -22.91 -5.10 -3.18
C SER A 137 -23.49 -3.69 -3.17
N PHE A 138 -24.81 -3.56 -3.02
CA PHE A 138 -25.43 -2.25 -2.83
C PHE A 138 -25.01 -1.59 -1.52
N LYS A 139 -24.92 -2.33 -0.41
CA LYS A 139 -24.37 -1.81 0.86
C LYS A 139 -22.97 -1.22 0.64
N PHE A 140 -22.12 -1.92 -0.12
CA PHE A 140 -20.78 -1.41 -0.43
C PHE A 140 -20.82 -0.16 -1.31
N CYS A 141 -21.72 -0.09 -2.31
CA CYS A 141 -21.92 1.12 -3.12
C CYS A 141 -22.28 2.34 -2.25
N TYR A 142 -23.23 2.18 -1.32
CA TYR A 142 -23.64 3.26 -0.42
C TYR A 142 -22.52 3.70 0.53
N GLU A 143 -21.69 2.75 0.99
CA GLU A 143 -20.50 3.10 1.78
C GLU A 143 -19.46 3.86 0.96
N LEU A 144 -19.22 3.47 -0.30
CA LEU A 144 -18.34 4.21 -1.20
C LEU A 144 -18.88 5.61 -1.50
N GLN A 145 -20.19 5.75 -1.74
CA GLN A 145 -20.83 7.05 -1.94
C GLN A 145 -20.67 7.97 -0.73
N LYS A 146 -20.65 7.42 0.50
CA LYS A 146 -20.38 8.22 1.70
C LYS A 146 -18.92 8.69 1.78
N CYS A 147 -18.00 7.95 1.18
CA CYS A 147 -16.57 8.26 1.19
C CYS A 147 -16.21 9.25 0.08
N ILE A 148 -16.70 9.01 -1.13
CA ILE A 148 -16.37 9.72 -2.37
C ILE A 148 -17.38 10.86 -2.58
N PRO A 149 -16.96 12.13 -2.55
CA PRO A 149 -17.84 13.26 -2.86
C PRO A 149 -18.40 13.16 -4.29
N ASN A 150 -19.56 13.77 -4.56
CA ASN A 150 -20.16 13.84 -5.89
C ASN A 150 -20.43 12.48 -6.57
N ALA A 151 -20.52 11.40 -5.77
CA ALA A 151 -20.79 10.06 -6.27
C ALA A 151 -22.30 9.79 -6.41
N HIS A 152 -22.71 9.33 -7.59
CA HIS A 152 -24.07 8.92 -7.90
C HIS A 152 -24.16 7.41 -8.09
N ILE A 153 -25.15 6.76 -7.48
CA ILE A 153 -25.34 5.32 -7.63
C ILE A 153 -26.38 5.06 -8.73
N PHE A 154 -26.00 4.28 -9.74
CA PHE A 154 -26.89 3.82 -10.80
C PHE A 154 -27.00 2.30 -10.84
N THR A 155 -28.22 1.80 -10.83
CA THR A 155 -28.47 0.35 -10.86
C THR A 155 -28.55 -0.15 -12.29
N ARG A 156 -27.56 -0.96 -12.68
CA ARG A 156 -27.41 -1.46 -14.05
C ARG A 156 -28.51 -2.43 -14.50
N LYS A 157 -29.22 -3.09 -13.57
CA LYS A 157 -30.21 -4.16 -13.83
C LYS A 157 -29.68 -5.20 -14.82
N GLY A 158 -29.95 -5.05 -16.12
CA GLY A 158 -29.44 -5.88 -17.22
C GLY A 158 -28.80 -5.11 -18.39
N ILE A 159 -28.56 -3.81 -18.24
CA ILE A 159 -28.00 -2.96 -19.30
C ILE A 159 -26.53 -3.35 -19.54
N PRO A 160 -26.05 -3.52 -20.79
CA PRO A 160 -24.64 -3.77 -21.08
C PRO A 160 -23.73 -2.61 -20.65
N LEU A 161 -22.50 -2.91 -20.17
CA LEU A 161 -21.60 -1.89 -19.62
C LEU A 161 -21.21 -0.84 -20.66
N LYS A 162 -21.03 -1.24 -21.93
CA LYS A 162 -20.73 -0.32 -23.03
C LYS A 162 -21.80 0.76 -23.21
N LYS A 163 -23.08 0.42 -23.01
CA LYS A 163 -24.17 1.41 -23.05
C LYS A 163 -24.11 2.37 -21.87
N VAL A 164 -23.79 1.85 -20.67
CA VAL A 164 -23.60 2.67 -19.46
C VAL A 164 -22.43 3.63 -19.63
N VAL A 165 -21.31 3.18 -20.21
CA VAL A 165 -20.16 4.04 -20.53
C VAL A 165 -20.57 5.17 -21.48
N ASN A 166 -21.25 4.86 -22.58
CA ASN A 166 -21.71 5.88 -23.54
C ASN A 166 -22.67 6.89 -22.88
N GLN A 167 -23.58 6.42 -22.04
CA GLN A 167 -24.48 7.29 -21.29
C GLN A 167 -23.71 8.16 -20.29
N ALA A 168 -22.76 7.58 -19.57
CA ALA A 168 -21.92 8.32 -18.63
C ALA A 168 -21.09 9.41 -19.33
N LYS A 169 -20.57 9.14 -20.54
CA LYS A 169 -19.93 10.15 -21.40
C LYS A 169 -20.91 11.28 -21.76
N SER A 170 -22.13 10.94 -22.17
CA SER A 170 -23.14 11.96 -22.53
C SER A 170 -23.59 12.82 -21.34
N GLU A 171 -23.61 12.25 -20.14
CA GLU A 171 -23.93 12.95 -18.89
C GLU A 171 -22.71 13.61 -18.23
N GLN A 172 -21.55 13.62 -18.91
CA GLN A 172 -20.31 14.27 -18.47
C GLN A 172 -19.81 13.75 -17.11
N TYR A 173 -19.90 12.45 -16.86
CA TYR A 173 -19.18 11.84 -15.72
C TYR A 173 -17.69 11.76 -16.03
N THR A 174 -16.87 12.03 -15.01
CA THR A 174 -15.40 11.91 -15.10
C THR A 174 -14.94 10.48 -14.86
N ASP A 175 -15.62 9.75 -13.99
CA ASP A 175 -15.20 8.41 -13.59
C ASP A 175 -16.37 7.46 -13.40
N LEU A 176 -16.16 6.21 -13.78
CA LEU A 176 -17.09 5.10 -13.61
C LEU A 176 -16.46 4.04 -12.70
N VAL A 177 -17.14 3.75 -11.59
CA VAL A 177 -16.77 2.70 -10.63
C VAL A 177 -17.78 1.57 -10.73
N VAL A 178 -17.35 0.39 -11.18
CA VAL A 178 -18.20 -0.80 -11.29
C VAL A 178 -17.83 -1.81 -10.22
N ILE A 179 -18.77 -2.12 -9.35
CA ILE A 179 -18.60 -3.16 -8.31
C ILE A 179 -19.06 -4.50 -8.86
N HIS A 180 -18.12 -5.45 -8.90
CA HIS A 180 -18.39 -6.84 -9.24
C HIS A 180 -18.72 -7.67 -8.00
N GLU A 181 -19.73 -8.52 -8.14
CA GLU A 181 -20.15 -9.47 -7.12
C GLU A 181 -19.76 -10.90 -7.50
N ASP A 182 -19.34 -11.68 -6.51
CA ASP A 182 -19.27 -13.14 -6.59
C ASP A 182 -19.85 -13.74 -5.30
N ARG A 183 -20.64 -14.82 -5.42
CA ARG A 183 -21.30 -15.50 -4.28
C ARG A 183 -21.96 -14.55 -3.27
N LYS A 184 -22.71 -13.54 -3.75
CA LYS A 184 -23.41 -12.54 -2.92
C LYS A 184 -22.50 -11.58 -2.13
N MET A 185 -21.21 -11.51 -2.48
CA MET A 185 -20.22 -10.64 -1.86
C MET A 185 -19.45 -9.83 -2.91
N PRO A 186 -19.11 -8.55 -2.64
CA PRO A 186 -18.23 -7.79 -3.52
C PRO A 186 -16.84 -8.46 -3.64
N ASN A 187 -16.39 -8.68 -4.87
CA ASN A 187 -15.13 -9.36 -5.18
C ASN A 187 -14.20 -8.49 -6.03
N GLY A 188 -14.73 -7.52 -6.79
CA GLY A 188 -13.90 -6.69 -7.65
C GLY A 188 -14.44 -5.28 -7.83
N VAL A 189 -13.55 -4.37 -8.18
CA VAL A 189 -13.86 -2.99 -8.56
C VAL A 189 -13.18 -2.72 -9.89
N VAL A 190 -13.95 -2.29 -10.89
CA VAL A 190 -13.40 -1.69 -12.10
C VAL A 190 -13.50 -0.18 -11.96
N LEU A 191 -12.40 0.52 -12.14
CA LEU A 191 -12.32 1.96 -12.18
C LEU A 191 -11.98 2.37 -13.62
N CYS A 192 -12.83 3.17 -14.25
CA CYS A 192 -12.63 3.67 -15.60
C CYS A 192 -12.70 5.19 -15.57
N HIS A 193 -11.64 5.85 -16.04
CA HIS A 193 -11.66 7.28 -16.28
C HIS A 193 -12.33 7.56 -17.64
N LEU A 194 -13.17 8.59 -17.71
CA LEU A 194 -13.95 8.99 -18.88
C LEU A 194 -13.54 10.41 -19.29
N PRO A 195 -13.65 10.78 -20.59
CA PRO A 195 -14.28 10.02 -21.67
C PRO A 195 -13.42 8.91 -22.24
N ASP A 196 -12.10 9.07 -22.33
CA ASP A 196 -11.22 8.11 -23.03
C ASP A 196 -10.02 7.67 -22.18
N GLY A 197 -10.13 7.84 -20.85
CA GLY A 197 -9.07 7.51 -19.91
C GLY A 197 -8.92 6.01 -19.63
N PRO A 198 -7.90 5.63 -18.83
CA PRO A 198 -7.57 4.23 -18.57
C PRO A 198 -8.64 3.52 -17.74
N THR A 199 -8.67 2.19 -17.87
CA THR A 199 -9.52 1.29 -17.10
C THR A 199 -8.68 0.32 -16.29
N ALA A 200 -8.87 0.30 -14.98
CA ALA A 200 -8.17 -0.58 -14.05
C ALA A 200 -9.15 -1.54 -13.37
N PHE A 201 -8.77 -2.81 -13.27
CA PHE A 201 -9.50 -3.78 -12.47
C PHE A 201 -8.72 -4.17 -11.23
N PHE A 202 -9.40 -4.03 -10.09
CA PHE A 202 -8.92 -4.39 -8.79
C PHE A 202 -9.73 -5.56 -8.24
N LYS A 203 -9.04 -6.57 -7.73
CA LYS A 203 -9.64 -7.59 -6.88
C LYS A 203 -9.75 -7.07 -5.46
N ILE A 204 -10.91 -7.24 -4.84
CA ILE A 204 -11.13 -7.00 -3.41
C ILE A 204 -10.67 -8.25 -2.66
N ASN A 205 -9.65 -8.12 -1.82
CA ASN A 205 -9.09 -9.23 -1.07
C ASN A 205 -9.71 -9.37 0.32
N SER A 206 -10.02 -8.26 0.97
CA SER A 206 -10.72 -8.21 2.24
C SER A 206 -11.70 -7.05 2.22
N LEU A 207 -12.90 -7.25 2.75
CA LEU A 207 -13.89 -6.20 2.94
C LEU A 207 -14.47 -6.31 4.35
N LYS A 208 -14.50 -5.18 5.06
CA LYS A 208 -15.16 -5.04 6.34
C LYS A 208 -16.01 -3.78 6.30
N PHE A 209 -17.32 -3.95 6.45
CA PHE A 209 -18.28 -2.86 6.45
C PHE A 209 -18.12 -1.99 7.70
N THR A 210 -18.56 -0.73 7.60
CA THR A 210 -18.50 0.23 8.71
C THR A 210 -19.29 -0.25 9.92
N LYS A 211 -20.38 -1.00 9.69
CA LYS A 211 -21.22 -1.57 10.75
C LYS A 211 -20.46 -2.54 11.65
N ASP A 212 -19.50 -3.28 11.10
CA ASP A 212 -18.73 -4.32 11.80
C ASP A 212 -17.49 -3.78 12.54
N LEU A 213 -17.25 -2.46 12.46
CA LEU A 213 -16.16 -1.79 13.16
C LEU A 213 -16.54 -1.52 14.62
N LYS A 214 -15.60 -1.82 15.53
CA LYS A 214 -15.81 -1.65 16.98
C LYS A 214 -15.99 -0.19 17.38
N LYS A 215 -15.14 0.69 16.85
CA LYS A 215 -15.18 2.14 17.05
C LYS A 215 -15.34 2.78 15.68
N LYS A 216 -16.43 3.51 15.50
CA LYS A 216 -16.77 4.20 14.25
C LYS A 216 -17.32 5.59 14.57
N GLY A 217 -16.95 6.56 13.76
CA GLY A 217 -17.54 7.88 13.74
C GLY A 217 -18.53 8.03 12.58
N GLU A 218 -19.20 9.17 12.55
CA GLU A 218 -20.06 9.54 11.43
C GLU A 218 -19.32 10.46 10.45
N SER A 219 -19.60 10.27 9.16
CA SER A 219 -18.99 11.08 8.12
C SER A 219 -19.78 12.37 7.95
N THR A 220 -19.06 13.50 7.89
CA THR A 220 -19.63 14.80 7.50
C THR A 220 -19.61 14.96 5.97
N THR A 221 -20.24 16.03 5.48
CA THR A 221 -20.32 16.40 4.06
C THR A 221 -19.03 17.02 3.49
N HIS A 222 -18.18 17.61 4.32
CA HIS A 222 -16.90 18.23 3.95
C HIS A 222 -16.02 17.36 3.05
N TYR A 223 -15.37 17.92 2.03
CA TYR A 223 -14.44 17.17 1.19
C TYR A 223 -13.22 16.66 1.96
N PRO A 224 -12.88 15.36 1.84
CA PRO A 224 -11.77 14.78 2.57
C PRO A 224 -10.42 15.15 1.94
N GLU A 225 -9.37 15.15 2.75
CA GLU A 225 -7.99 15.09 2.28
C GLU A 225 -7.69 13.70 1.71
N LEU A 226 -6.85 13.63 0.69
CA LEU A 226 -6.44 12.37 0.07
C LEU A 226 -4.96 12.10 0.36
N VAL A 227 -4.66 10.90 0.84
CA VAL A 227 -3.30 10.43 1.11
C VAL A 227 -3.04 9.19 0.25
N LEU A 228 -2.09 9.30 -0.67
CA LEU A 228 -1.63 8.22 -1.54
C LEU A 228 -0.20 7.87 -1.13
N ASN A 229 0.01 6.71 -0.53
CA ASN A 229 1.31 6.32 0.02
C ASN A 229 1.91 5.14 -0.75
N ASN A 230 3.21 5.23 -1.04
CA ASN A 230 4.05 4.18 -1.63
C ASN A 230 3.63 3.73 -3.05
N PHE A 231 3.18 4.66 -3.88
CA PHE A 231 2.95 4.42 -5.31
C PHE A 231 4.17 4.93 -6.08
N ASN A 232 5.26 4.16 -6.06
CA ASN A 232 6.58 4.67 -6.44
C ASN A 232 6.99 4.26 -7.86
N THR A 233 6.32 3.29 -8.49
CA THR A 233 6.61 2.91 -9.87
C THR A 233 5.78 3.75 -10.84
N ARG A 234 6.16 3.78 -12.12
CA ARG A 234 5.36 4.43 -13.18
C ARG A 234 3.92 3.91 -13.22
N LEU A 235 3.74 2.59 -13.07
CA LEU A 235 2.41 1.98 -12.92
C LEU A 235 1.70 2.45 -11.64
N GLY A 236 2.44 2.54 -10.53
CA GLY A 236 1.96 3.07 -9.27
C GLY A 236 1.43 4.49 -9.39
N HIS A 237 2.19 5.38 -10.05
CA HIS A 237 1.80 6.77 -10.34
C HIS A 237 0.50 6.83 -11.13
N THR A 238 0.37 6.07 -12.23
CA THR A 238 -0.87 6.01 -13.02
C THR A 238 -2.07 5.60 -12.16
N VAL A 239 -1.92 4.54 -11.34
CA VAL A 239 -2.98 4.06 -10.44
C VAL A 239 -3.30 5.08 -9.35
N ALA A 240 -2.29 5.75 -8.79
CA ALA A 240 -2.46 6.81 -7.79
C ALA A 240 -3.24 7.98 -8.37
N ARG A 241 -2.91 8.41 -9.59
CA ARG A 241 -3.61 9.46 -10.34
C ARG A 241 -5.07 9.08 -10.58
N MET A 242 -5.35 7.85 -11.01
CA MET A 242 -6.73 7.37 -11.16
C MET A 242 -7.52 7.43 -9.84
N PHE A 243 -6.91 7.12 -8.70
CA PHE A 243 -7.58 7.29 -7.40
C PHE A 243 -7.76 8.76 -7.01
N ALA A 244 -6.83 9.64 -7.38
CA ALA A 244 -6.95 11.08 -7.13
C ALA A 244 -8.09 11.72 -7.93
N CYS A 245 -8.37 11.25 -9.16
CA CYS A 245 -9.51 11.70 -9.96
C CYS A 245 -10.87 11.49 -9.28
N LEU A 246 -10.95 10.56 -8.31
CA LEU A 246 -12.19 10.32 -7.58
C LEU A 246 -12.52 11.39 -6.52
N PHE A 247 -11.57 12.23 -6.11
CA PHE A 247 -11.74 13.12 -4.95
C PHE A 247 -11.39 14.57 -5.29
N PRO A 248 -12.28 15.55 -5.05
CA PRO A 248 -11.99 16.95 -5.33
C PRO A 248 -10.65 17.41 -4.77
N GLN A 249 -9.86 18.15 -5.56
CA GLN A 249 -8.57 18.70 -5.15
C GLN A 249 -8.66 19.86 -4.13
N LYS A 250 -9.86 20.17 -3.65
CA LYS A 250 -10.15 21.25 -2.69
C LYS A 250 -10.55 20.64 -1.34
N PRO A 251 -9.61 20.09 -0.55
CA PRO A 251 -9.94 19.49 0.74
C PRO A 251 -10.44 20.54 1.73
N MET A 252 -11.43 20.17 2.54
CA MET A 252 -11.99 21.03 3.58
C MET A 252 -11.46 20.63 4.95
N TYR A 253 -10.39 21.29 5.40
CA TYR A 253 -9.70 21.00 6.66
C TYR A 253 -10.59 21.12 7.91
N THR A 254 -11.66 21.92 7.84
CA THR A 254 -12.67 22.05 8.90
C THR A 254 -13.33 20.71 9.26
N GLY A 255 -13.56 19.85 8.26
CA GLY A 255 -14.13 18.52 8.44
C GLY A 255 -13.18 17.52 9.10
N ARG A 256 -11.85 17.75 8.99
CA ARG A 256 -10.78 16.84 9.42
C ARG A 256 -10.96 15.41 8.93
N ARG A 257 -11.47 15.25 7.71
CA ARG A 257 -11.67 13.95 7.06
C ARG A 257 -10.46 13.66 6.19
N VAL A 258 -9.97 12.41 6.24
CA VAL A 258 -8.89 11.95 5.39
C VAL A 258 -9.22 10.57 4.83
N VAL A 259 -9.03 10.41 3.53
CA VAL A 259 -9.08 9.13 2.82
C VAL A 259 -7.65 8.74 2.49
N THR A 260 -7.30 7.50 2.74
CA THR A 260 -5.94 6.98 2.54
C THR A 260 -5.99 5.75 1.68
N PHE A 261 -5.21 5.77 0.59
CA PHE A 261 -4.81 4.59 -0.16
C PHE A 261 -3.34 4.33 0.15
N HIS A 262 -3.08 3.32 0.95
CA HIS A 262 -1.72 2.92 1.30
C HIS A 262 -1.33 1.68 0.54
N ASN A 263 -0.37 1.80 -0.38
CA ASN A 263 0.20 0.65 -1.05
C ASN A 263 1.23 -0.03 -0.15
N GLN A 264 1.05 -1.33 0.07
CA GLN A 264 2.04 -2.17 0.73
C GLN A 264 2.09 -3.52 0.01
N ARG A 265 3.18 -3.74 -0.74
CA ARG A 265 3.45 -5.00 -1.45
C ARG A 265 2.35 -5.38 -2.46
N ASP A 266 1.95 -4.41 -3.28
CA ASP A 266 0.85 -4.49 -4.25
C ASP A 266 -0.56 -4.69 -3.65
N TYR A 267 -0.67 -4.58 -2.33
CA TYR A 267 -1.96 -4.48 -1.65
C TYR A 267 -2.23 -3.03 -1.30
N ILE A 268 -3.33 -2.52 -1.83
CA ILE A 268 -3.76 -1.14 -1.63
C ILE A 268 -4.79 -1.16 -0.51
N PHE A 269 -4.39 -0.66 0.65
CA PHE A 269 -5.25 -0.55 1.83
C PHE A 269 -6.03 0.75 1.77
N PHE A 270 -7.34 0.64 1.59
CA PHE A 270 -8.24 1.79 1.70
C PHE A 270 -8.64 1.99 3.15
N ARG A 271 -8.49 3.23 3.64
CA ARG A 271 -9.02 3.64 4.94
C ARG A 271 -9.64 5.04 4.85
N HIS A 272 -10.69 5.24 5.62
CA HIS A 272 -11.35 6.53 5.77
C HIS A 272 -11.41 6.92 7.24
N HIS A 273 -10.73 8.01 7.58
CA HIS A 273 -10.53 8.46 8.95
C HIS A 273 -10.99 9.90 9.15
N ARG A 274 -11.36 10.19 10.39
CA ARG A 274 -11.32 11.54 10.95
C ARG A 274 -10.08 11.66 11.81
N TYR A 275 -9.35 12.77 11.69
CA TYR A 275 -8.19 13.01 12.54
C TYR A 275 -8.44 14.12 13.56
N GLU A 276 -7.73 14.03 14.67
CA GLU A 276 -7.66 15.07 15.69
C GLU A 276 -6.21 15.19 16.16
N PHE A 277 -5.68 16.40 16.12
CA PHE A 277 -4.34 16.68 16.65
C PHE A 277 -4.37 16.75 18.17
N LYS A 278 -3.54 15.92 18.80
CA LYS A 278 -3.27 15.91 20.23
C LYS A 278 -1.90 16.51 20.50
N ASN A 279 -1.65 16.90 21.75
CA ASN A 279 -0.36 17.40 22.23
C ASN A 279 0.19 18.53 21.34
N LYS A 280 -0.61 19.57 21.09
CA LYS A 280 -0.22 20.73 20.25
C LYS A 280 0.27 20.36 18.83
N GLY A 281 -0.13 19.20 18.28
CA GLY A 281 0.19 18.80 16.90
C GLY A 281 1.20 17.67 16.78
N GLU A 282 1.84 17.22 17.85
CA GLU A 282 2.85 16.14 17.77
C GLU A 282 2.27 14.78 17.38
N LYS A 283 0.99 14.53 17.69
CA LYS A 283 0.33 13.24 17.43
C LYS A 283 -1.06 13.44 16.86
N ALA A 284 -1.40 12.67 15.84
CA ALA A 284 -2.77 12.59 15.33
C ALA A 284 -3.48 11.35 15.89
N ALA A 285 -4.63 11.54 16.52
CA ALA A 285 -5.56 10.47 16.84
C ALA A 285 -6.52 10.26 15.67
N LEU A 286 -6.73 9.00 15.27
CA LEU A 286 -7.58 8.65 14.13
C LEU A 286 -8.83 7.89 14.60
N LEU A 287 -9.98 8.27 14.05
CA LEU A 287 -11.25 7.57 14.20
C LEU A 287 -11.75 7.12 12.83
N GLU A 288 -12.21 5.88 12.70
CA GLU A 288 -12.69 5.36 11.40
C GLU A 288 -14.10 5.82 11.08
N LEU A 289 -14.34 6.17 9.81
CA LEU A 289 -15.63 6.68 9.34
C LEU A 289 -16.29 5.78 8.29
N GLY A 290 -15.50 5.00 7.56
CA GLY A 290 -15.94 4.20 6.42
C GLY A 290 -15.42 2.76 6.44
N PRO A 291 -15.70 1.98 5.38
CA PRO A 291 -15.26 0.59 5.30
C PRO A 291 -13.76 0.44 5.27
N ARG A 292 -13.30 -0.74 5.68
CA ARG A 292 -11.93 -1.20 5.43
C ARG A 292 -11.96 -2.20 4.30
N PHE A 293 -11.22 -1.93 3.25
CA PHE A 293 -10.98 -2.95 2.24
C PHE A 293 -9.56 -2.93 1.74
N THR A 294 -9.18 -4.01 1.07
CA THR A 294 -7.90 -4.14 0.39
C THR A 294 -8.16 -4.44 -1.07
N LEU A 295 -7.52 -3.66 -1.92
CA LEU A 295 -7.53 -3.83 -3.36
C LEU A 295 -6.20 -4.41 -3.81
N ARG A 296 -6.26 -5.15 -4.90
CA ARG A 296 -5.08 -5.63 -5.60
C ARG A 296 -5.29 -5.50 -7.10
N LEU A 297 -4.43 -4.74 -7.76
CA LEU A 297 -4.50 -4.55 -9.21
C LEU A 297 -4.34 -5.90 -9.93
N LYS A 298 -5.20 -6.13 -10.93
CA LYS A 298 -5.18 -7.32 -11.77
C LYS A 298 -4.81 -7.01 -13.21
N TRP A 299 -5.32 -5.91 -13.73
CA TRP A 299 -4.94 -5.40 -15.03
C TRP A 299 -5.25 -3.91 -15.13
N LEU A 300 -4.50 -3.25 -16.01
CA LEU A 300 -4.67 -1.88 -16.44
C LEU A 300 -4.77 -1.89 -17.98
N GLN A 301 -5.79 -1.23 -18.49
CA GLN A 301 -6.11 -1.13 -19.90
C GLN A 301 -6.09 0.34 -20.33
N LYS A 302 -5.52 0.61 -21.51
CA LYS A 302 -5.64 1.92 -22.16
C LYS A 302 -7.04 2.10 -22.73
N GLY A 303 -7.60 3.28 -22.50
CA GLY A 303 -8.96 3.64 -22.88
C GLY A 303 -10.04 2.99 -22.02
N THR A 304 -11.28 3.28 -22.40
CA THR A 304 -12.47 2.78 -21.70
C THR A 304 -12.67 1.27 -21.84
N PHE A 305 -13.62 0.73 -21.07
CA PHE A 305 -13.94 -0.69 -21.02
C PHE A 305 -14.16 -1.34 -22.41
N ASP A 306 -13.13 -2.05 -22.89
CA ASP A 306 -13.25 -2.96 -24.03
C ASP A 306 -12.66 -4.34 -23.72
N THR A 307 -13.54 -5.34 -23.63
CA THR A 307 -13.16 -6.72 -23.28
C THR A 307 -12.63 -7.53 -24.44
N ARG A 308 -12.82 -7.10 -25.70
CA ARG A 308 -12.47 -7.91 -26.88
C ARG A 308 -11.14 -7.49 -27.50
N HIS A 309 -10.93 -6.19 -27.73
CA HIS A 309 -9.75 -5.67 -28.39
C HIS A 309 -9.04 -4.62 -27.52
N GLY A 310 -9.26 -4.69 -26.21
CA GLY A 310 -8.64 -3.80 -25.25
C GLY A 310 -7.12 -3.92 -25.27
N ASN A 311 -6.44 -2.78 -25.38
CA ASN A 311 -5.00 -2.71 -25.24
C ASN A 311 -4.63 -2.69 -23.75
N TYR A 312 -4.12 -3.80 -23.24
CA TYR A 312 -3.71 -3.91 -21.85
C TYR A 312 -2.28 -3.40 -21.68
N GLU A 313 -2.13 -2.30 -20.96
CA GLU A 313 -0.82 -1.76 -20.59
C GLU A 313 -0.12 -2.69 -19.59
N TRP A 314 -0.89 -3.26 -18.65
CA TRP A 314 -0.34 -4.14 -17.64
C TRP A 314 -1.34 -5.22 -17.23
N VAL A 315 -0.88 -6.46 -17.10
CA VAL A 315 -1.69 -7.60 -16.63
C VAL A 315 -0.87 -8.43 -15.64
N LEU A 316 -1.46 -8.71 -14.48
CA LEU A 316 -0.85 -9.56 -13.47
C LEU A 316 -0.88 -11.03 -13.89
N LYS A 317 0.21 -11.51 -14.48
CA LYS A 317 0.43 -12.92 -14.78
C LYS A 317 1.07 -13.62 -13.60
N ARG A 318 0.24 -14.20 -12.74
CA ARG A 318 0.65 -14.75 -11.44
C ARG A 318 1.89 -15.65 -11.49
N HIS A 319 1.90 -16.62 -12.41
CA HIS A 319 2.97 -17.62 -12.48
C HIS A 319 4.29 -17.07 -13.04
N GLU A 320 4.23 -16.02 -13.86
CA GLU A 320 5.40 -15.39 -14.48
C GLU A 320 5.98 -14.27 -13.61
N MET A 321 5.12 -13.54 -12.91
CA MET A 321 5.47 -12.28 -12.25
C MET A 321 5.68 -12.41 -10.75
N GLU A 322 4.95 -13.30 -10.06
CA GLU A 322 5.12 -13.53 -8.61
C GLU A 322 6.24 -14.55 -8.30
N THR A 323 7.35 -14.50 -9.03
CA THR A 323 8.48 -15.43 -8.83
C THR A 323 9.22 -15.16 -7.52
N SER A 324 9.30 -13.89 -7.10
CA SER A 324 9.93 -13.46 -5.86
C SER A 324 8.94 -12.79 -4.91
N ARG A 325 9.12 -13.02 -3.60
CA ARG A 325 8.38 -12.34 -2.53
C ARG A 325 8.87 -10.91 -2.26
N ARG A 326 9.89 -10.45 -2.98
CA ARG A 326 10.53 -9.13 -2.83
C ARG A 326 10.32 -8.23 -4.05
N ARG A 327 9.64 -8.72 -5.07
CA ARG A 327 9.25 -7.96 -6.26
C ARG A 327 7.83 -7.45 -6.09
N PHE A 328 7.64 -6.15 -6.30
CA PHE A 328 6.36 -5.45 -6.24
C PHE A 328 6.27 -4.51 -7.44
N PHE A 329 5.06 -4.28 -7.95
CA PHE A 329 4.83 -3.59 -9.23
C PHE A 329 4.24 -2.19 -9.07
N LEU A 330 3.66 -1.87 -7.92
CA LEU A 330 3.11 -0.55 -7.60
C LEU A 330 4.10 0.33 -6.81
#